data_AF-A0A1B6DRH2-F1
#
_entry.id   AF-A0A1B6DRH2-F1
#
_cell.length_a   1.000
_cell.length_b   1.000
_cell.length_c   1.000
_cell.angle_alpha   90.00
_cell.angle_beta   90.00
_cell.angle_gamma   90.00
#
_symmetry.space_group_name_H-M   'P 1'
#
loop_
_entity.id
_entity.type
_entity.pdbx_description
1 polymer ?
#
loop_
_entity_poly.entity_id
_entity_poly.type
_entity_poly.pdbx_seq_one_letter_code
_entity_poly.pdbx_strand_id
1 'polypeptide(L)'
;GNDENYCAELRNCTAVMKNQVAKFNDLRFVGRSGRGKSFTLTITVSSSPPQVATYTKAIKVTVDGPREPRSKTMLSVLGQQQQFHAFAFGQRPFLSGHFGSPLDPLQRSTDPLAFRMPAMSSCQNMSQFSLNNSH
;
A
#
# COMPACT_ATOMS: atom_id res chain seq x y z
N GLY A 1 -20.29 -12.42 1.97
CA GLY A 1 -18.83 -12.26 2.21
C GLY A 1 -18.04 -13.03 1.17
N ASN A 2 -16.89 -13.58 1.54
CA ASN A 2 -16.00 -14.42 0.73
C ASN A 2 -15.05 -15.25 1.64
N ASP A 3 -14.05 -15.91 1.06
CA ASP A 3 -13.11 -16.78 1.80
C ASP A 3 -12.23 -16.04 2.82
N GLU A 4 -11.97 -14.74 2.63
CA GLU A 4 -11.20 -13.95 3.61
C GLU A 4 -12.08 -13.38 4.71
N ASN A 5 -13.31 -13.01 4.37
CA ASN A 5 -14.27 -12.47 5.30
C ASN A 5 -15.65 -13.06 5.02
N TYR A 6 -15.94 -14.16 5.73
CA TYR A 6 -17.15 -14.95 5.56
C TYR A 6 -18.42 -14.08 5.66
N CYS A 7 -18.50 -13.25 6.70
CA CYS A 7 -19.61 -12.33 6.94
C CYS A 7 -19.08 -10.92 7.23
N ALA A 8 -19.01 -10.10 6.19
CA ALA A 8 -18.51 -8.74 6.30
C ALA A 8 -19.50 -7.85 7.05
N GLU A 9 -18.99 -6.98 7.92
CA GLU A 9 -19.78 -5.97 8.61
C GLU A 9 -20.36 -4.96 7.60
N LEU A 10 -21.65 -4.69 7.74
CA LEU A 10 -22.40 -3.72 6.93
C LEU A 10 -23.09 -2.71 7.85
N ARG A 11 -23.35 -1.51 7.32
CA ARG A 11 -24.26 -0.54 7.94
C ARG A 11 -25.43 -0.28 7.00
N ASN A 12 -26.60 -0.06 7.59
CA ASN A 12 -27.84 0.25 6.89
C ASN A 12 -28.22 -0.82 5.83
N CYS A 13 -28.00 -2.10 6.17
CA CYS A 13 -28.21 -3.25 5.30
C CYS A 13 -29.65 -3.82 5.30
N THR A 14 -30.61 -3.05 5.80
CA THR A 14 -32.03 -3.42 5.80
C THR A 14 -32.83 -2.29 5.18
N ALA A 15 -33.74 -2.64 4.27
CA ALA A 15 -34.64 -1.71 3.62
C ALA A 15 -36.04 -2.33 3.51
N VAL A 16 -37.07 -1.49 3.57
CA VAL A 16 -38.46 -1.92 3.37
C VAL A 16 -38.78 -1.87 1.88
N MET A 17 -39.37 -2.94 1.36
CA MET A 17 -39.86 -3.02 -0.02
C MET A 17 -41.11 -2.14 -0.18
N LYS A 18 -41.13 -1.26 -1.17
CA LYS A 18 -42.30 -0.45 -1.54
C LYS A 18 -42.42 -0.37 -3.06
N ASN A 19 -43.60 -0.66 -3.60
CA ASN A 19 -43.84 -0.67 -5.05
C ASN A 19 -42.79 -1.51 -5.82
N GLN A 20 -42.52 -2.73 -5.33
CA GLN A 20 -41.52 -3.64 -5.89
C GLN A 20 -40.06 -3.14 -5.86
N VAL A 21 -39.77 -2.07 -5.11
CA VAL A 21 -38.40 -1.53 -4.95
C VAL A 21 -38.03 -1.42 -3.47
N ALA A 22 -36.91 -2.04 -3.09
CA ALA A 22 -36.28 -1.86 -1.77
C ALA A 22 -35.09 -0.90 -1.93
N LYS A 23 -35.23 0.32 -1.42
CA LYS A 23 -34.17 1.34 -1.49
C LYS A 23 -33.43 1.40 -0.18
N PHE A 24 -32.18 0.97 -0.18
CA PHE A 24 -31.29 1.15 0.96
C PHE A 24 -30.88 2.62 1.06
N ASN A 25 -30.99 3.19 2.26
CA ASN A 25 -30.54 4.54 2.52
C ASN A 25 -29.12 4.47 3.09
N ASP A 26 -28.14 4.84 2.25
CA ASP A 26 -26.72 4.86 2.65
C ASP A 26 -26.20 3.49 3.11
N LEU A 27 -26.42 2.46 2.29
CA LEU A 27 -25.80 1.15 2.50
C LEU A 27 -24.28 1.27 2.47
N ARG A 28 -23.60 0.82 3.53
CA ARG A 28 -22.14 0.85 3.60
C ARG A 28 -21.55 -0.52 3.88
N PHE A 29 -20.38 -0.75 3.28
CA PHE A 29 -19.52 -1.88 3.55
C PHE A 29 -18.40 -1.44 4.50
N VAL A 30 -18.39 -1.97 5.72
CA VAL A 30 -17.36 -1.69 6.71
C VAL A 30 -16.24 -2.72 6.62
N GLY A 31 -16.61 -4.00 6.46
CA GLY A 31 -15.65 -5.09 6.24
C GLY A 31 -14.93 -4.97 4.89
N ARG A 32 -13.62 -5.23 4.88
CA ARG A 32 -12.80 -5.27 3.66
C ARG A 32 -12.91 -6.64 2.98
N SER A 33 -12.88 -6.65 1.64
CA SER A 33 -13.04 -7.88 0.86
C SER A 33 -11.73 -8.60 0.54
N GLY A 34 -10.59 -7.98 0.82
CA GLY A 34 -9.27 -8.54 0.51
C GLY A 34 -8.58 -7.93 -0.70
N ARG A 35 -7.26 -8.13 -0.81
CA ARG A 35 -6.49 -7.65 -1.97
C ARG A 35 -6.88 -8.45 -3.21
N GLY A 36 -7.44 -7.76 -4.21
CA GLY A 36 -7.85 -8.39 -5.48
C GLY A 36 -9.07 -9.30 -5.36
N LYS A 37 -9.78 -9.29 -4.22
CA LYS A 37 -10.95 -10.13 -3.96
C LYS A 37 -12.22 -9.30 -3.84
N SER A 38 -13.33 -9.86 -4.30
CA SER A 38 -14.65 -9.24 -4.22
C SER A 38 -15.53 -10.00 -3.23
N PHE A 39 -16.55 -9.34 -2.69
CA PHE A 39 -17.62 -9.99 -1.95
C PHE A 39 -18.65 -10.61 -2.90
N THR A 40 -19.25 -11.71 -2.42
CA THR A 40 -20.56 -12.18 -2.87
C THR A 40 -21.62 -11.60 -1.94
N LEU A 41 -22.63 -10.97 -2.53
CA LEU A 41 -23.79 -10.43 -1.82
C LEU A 41 -24.92 -11.44 -1.80
N THR A 42 -25.56 -11.59 -0.65
CA THR A 42 -26.78 -12.36 -0.47
C THR A 42 -27.89 -11.38 -0.10
N ILE A 43 -28.89 -11.26 -0.96
CA ILE A 43 -30.05 -10.40 -0.78
C ILE A 43 -31.21 -11.29 -0.38
N THR A 44 -31.71 -11.10 0.83
CA THR A 44 -32.86 -11.85 1.34
C THR A 44 -34.09 -10.96 1.34
N VAL A 45 -35.15 -11.41 0.67
CA VAL A 45 -36.48 -10.81 0.76
C VAL A 45 -37.27 -11.59 1.80
N SER A 46 -37.67 -10.89 2.87
CA SER A 46 -38.48 -11.44 3.96
C SER A 46 -39.95 -11.59 3.52
N SER A 47 -40.20 -12.51 2.60
CA SER A 47 -41.54 -12.97 2.20
C SER A 47 -41.87 -14.32 2.83
N SER A 48 -43.08 -14.82 2.61
CA SER A 48 -43.47 -16.19 2.94
C SER A 48 -43.84 -16.93 1.64
N PRO A 49 -43.00 -17.83 1.12
CA PRO A 49 -41.69 -18.24 1.65
C PRO A 49 -40.59 -17.17 1.47
N PRO A 50 -39.50 -17.20 2.27
CA PRO A 50 -38.36 -16.30 2.07
C PRO A 50 -37.70 -16.53 0.70
N GLN A 51 -37.31 -15.44 0.03
CA GLN A 51 -36.61 -15.51 -1.24
C GLN A 51 -35.18 -15.02 -1.08
N VAL A 52 -34.23 -15.69 -1.72
CA VAL A 52 -32.80 -15.37 -1.63
C VAL A 52 -32.24 -15.21 -3.03
N ALA A 53 -31.63 -14.06 -3.30
CA ALA A 53 -30.86 -13.80 -4.51
C ALA A 53 -29.39 -13.62 -4.15
N THR A 54 -28.49 -14.17 -4.97
CA THR A 54 -27.05 -14.06 -4.75
C THR A 54 -26.40 -13.35 -5.92
N TYR A 55 -25.57 -12.35 -5.64
CA TYR A 55 -24.75 -11.67 -6.63
C TYR A 55 -23.27 -11.90 -6.34
N THR A 56 -22.63 -12.72 -7.17
CA THR A 56 -21.22 -13.10 -7.02
C THR A 56 -20.28 -12.02 -7.52
N LYS A 57 -19.13 -11.88 -6.87
CA LYS A 57 -18.07 -10.90 -7.21
C LYS A 57 -18.58 -9.45 -7.36
N ALA A 58 -19.59 -9.07 -6.60
CA ALA A 58 -20.34 -7.82 -6.79
C ALA A 58 -19.52 -6.56 -6.47
N ILE A 59 -18.68 -6.58 -5.43
CA ILE A 59 -17.93 -5.39 -5.01
C ILE A 59 -16.60 -5.76 -4.36
N LYS A 60 -15.57 -4.94 -4.63
CA LYS A 60 -14.30 -4.98 -3.90
C LYS A 60 -14.25 -3.80 -2.95
N VAL A 61 -14.00 -4.07 -1.67
CA VAL A 61 -13.97 -3.07 -0.60
C VAL A 61 -12.57 -3.02 0.00
N THR A 62 -11.92 -1.88 -0.14
CA THR A 62 -10.58 -1.58 0.36
C THR A 62 -10.61 -0.26 1.13
N VAL A 63 -9.57 0.02 1.93
CA VAL A 63 -9.48 1.29 2.69
C VAL A 63 -9.50 2.49 1.76
N ASP A 64 -8.69 2.47 0.70
CA ASP A 64 -8.57 3.58 -0.23
C ASP A 64 -9.72 3.64 -1.26
N GLY A 65 -10.44 2.54 -1.47
CA GLY A 65 -11.36 2.42 -2.61
C GLY A 65 -10.65 2.57 -3.97
N PRO A 66 -11.38 2.94 -5.04
CA PRO A 66 -10.79 3.40 -6.29
C PRO A 66 -9.97 4.66 -6.04
N ARG A 67 -8.69 4.62 -6.38
CA ARG A 67 -7.75 5.71 -6.13
C ARG A 67 -6.88 5.93 -7.35
N GLU A 68 -6.60 7.18 -7.69
CA GLU A 68 -5.66 7.55 -8.72
C GLU A 68 -4.26 6.98 -8.42
N PRO A 69 -3.44 6.69 -9.45
CA PRO A 69 -2.04 6.35 -9.24
C PRO A 69 -1.36 7.45 -8.44
N ARG A 70 -0.79 7.09 -7.29
CA ARG A 70 -0.03 8.04 -6.48
C ARG A 70 1.27 8.38 -7.22
N SER A 71 1.41 9.64 -7.65
CA SER A 71 2.55 10.15 -8.43
C SER A 71 3.90 9.87 -7.76
N LYS A 72 4.94 9.70 -8.58
CA LYS A 72 6.33 9.56 -8.14
C LYS A 72 7.02 10.90 -8.31
N THR A 73 7.22 11.68 -7.25
CA THR A 73 8.04 12.89 -7.35
C THR A 73 8.80 13.15 -6.05
N MET A 74 10.06 12.72 -6.05
CA MET A 74 11.17 13.40 -5.36
C MET A 74 12.41 13.29 -6.24
N LEU A 75 12.33 13.78 -7.49
CA LEU A 75 13.51 14.07 -8.31
C LEU A 75 13.29 15.38 -9.07
N SER A 76 13.01 16.46 -8.34
CA SER A 76 12.99 17.82 -8.91
C SER A 76 13.38 18.93 -7.94
N VAL A 77 13.79 18.62 -6.70
CA VAL A 77 14.16 19.67 -5.71
C VAL A 77 15.67 19.82 -5.52
N LEU A 78 16.51 19.00 -6.15
CA LEU A 78 17.97 19.17 -6.11
C LEU A 78 18.60 18.93 -7.47
N GLY A 79 18.52 19.93 -8.34
CA GLY A 79 19.56 20.21 -9.34
C GLY A 79 19.64 19.29 -10.57
N GLN A 80 19.92 19.95 -11.69
CA GLN A 80 20.36 19.40 -12.98
C GLN A 80 19.31 18.73 -13.87
N GLN A 81 18.93 19.50 -14.89
CA GLN A 81 18.72 19.04 -16.26
C GLN A 81 19.48 17.74 -16.54
N GLN A 82 18.80 16.65 -16.85
CA GLN A 82 19.27 15.75 -17.90
C GLN A 82 18.09 15.25 -18.73
N GLN A 83 18.38 15.23 -20.02
CA GLN A 83 17.48 15.20 -21.14
C GLN A 83 16.75 13.86 -21.23
N PHE A 84 15.55 13.92 -21.81
CA PHE A 84 14.80 12.75 -22.26
C PHE A 84 15.68 11.88 -23.16
N HIS A 85 16.16 10.74 -22.64
CA HIS A 85 16.61 9.66 -23.51
C HIS A 85 15.42 8.78 -23.84
N ALA A 86 14.81 9.14 -24.96
CA ALA A 86 13.96 8.25 -25.74
C ALA A 86 14.67 6.91 -25.95
N PHE A 87 13.88 5.86 -25.94
CA PHE A 87 14.24 4.49 -26.32
C PHE A 87 15.03 4.51 -27.63
N ALA A 88 16.34 4.25 -27.56
CA ALA A 88 17.18 3.97 -28.71
C ALA A 88 17.90 2.64 -28.45
N PHE A 89 17.33 1.58 -29.01
CA PHE A 89 18.06 0.36 -29.33
C PHE A 89 19.19 0.75 -30.29
N GLY A 90 20.43 0.78 -29.83
CA GLY A 90 21.56 0.87 -30.75
C GLY A 90 22.84 1.46 -30.18
N GLN A 91 23.85 0.58 -30.16
CA GLN A 91 25.27 0.88 -30.34
C GLN A 91 26.12 1.25 -29.10
N ARG A 92 26.93 0.27 -28.69
CA ARG A 92 28.28 0.51 -28.16
C ARG A 92 29.16 1.01 -29.31
N PRO A 93 30.19 1.82 -29.02
CA PRO A 93 31.52 1.24 -29.09
C PRO A 93 32.44 1.61 -27.92
N PHE A 94 33.40 0.71 -27.74
CA PHE A 94 34.56 0.64 -26.87
C PHE A 94 35.69 1.55 -27.40
N LEU A 95 36.44 2.23 -26.51
CA LEU A 95 37.84 2.71 -26.66
C LEU A 95 38.21 3.43 -25.34
N SER A 96 38.93 2.80 -24.40
CA SER A 96 40.40 2.68 -24.29
C SER A 96 41.15 4.01 -24.15
N GLY A 97 41.92 4.15 -23.06
CA GLY A 97 42.81 5.29 -22.84
C GLY A 97 43.43 5.34 -21.44
N HIS A 98 44.15 4.28 -21.05
CA HIS A 98 45.12 4.33 -19.95
C HIS A 98 46.29 5.24 -20.35
N PHE A 99 46.60 6.26 -19.55
CA PHE A 99 47.92 6.91 -19.53
C PHE A 99 48.36 7.11 -18.08
N GLY A 100 49.63 6.80 -17.85
CA GLY A 100 50.19 6.42 -16.56
C GLY A 100 50.47 7.54 -15.58
N SER A 101 50.60 7.15 -14.32
CA SER A 101 51.20 7.91 -13.23
C SER A 101 52.67 8.24 -13.51
N PRO A 102 53.23 9.27 -12.85
CA PRO A 102 54.21 8.93 -11.81
C PRO A 102 54.15 9.84 -10.56
N LEU A 103 54.38 9.21 -9.40
CA LEU A 103 54.96 9.77 -8.15
C LEU A 103 54.14 10.80 -7.34
N ASP A 104 53.41 10.32 -6.32
CA ASP A 104 53.28 11.01 -5.03
C ASP A 104 52.81 10.02 -3.92
N PRO A 105 53.57 9.75 -2.83
CA PRO A 105 53.22 8.73 -1.84
C PRO A 105 52.42 9.26 -0.63
N LEU A 106 51.67 10.37 -0.72
CA LEU A 106 50.82 10.85 0.39
C LEU A 106 49.53 11.56 -0.08
N GLN A 107 48.57 10.83 -0.65
CA GLN A 107 47.20 11.34 -0.68
C GLN A 107 46.18 10.22 -0.45
N ARG A 108 45.90 9.98 0.84
CA ARG A 108 44.74 9.24 1.32
C ARG A 108 43.49 9.98 0.82
N SER A 109 42.98 9.56 -0.33
CA SER A 109 41.71 10.04 -0.87
C SER A 109 40.60 9.69 0.11
N THR A 110 40.01 10.74 0.69
CA THR A 110 38.74 10.67 1.40
C THR A 110 37.66 10.31 0.39
N ASP A 111 37.20 9.06 0.42
CA ASP A 111 36.04 8.61 -0.31
C ASP A 111 34.80 9.43 0.16
N PRO A 112 34.15 10.23 -0.70
CA PRO A 112 33.01 11.04 -0.30
C PRO A 112 31.71 10.24 -0.12
N LEU A 113 31.75 8.90 -0.26
CA LEU A 113 30.58 8.02 -0.14
C LEU A 113 30.64 7.06 1.06
N ALA A 114 31.61 7.19 1.95
CA ALA A 114 31.64 6.42 3.19
C ALA A 114 30.59 6.94 4.19
N PHE A 115 29.35 6.44 4.10
CA PHE A 115 28.35 6.57 5.16
C PHE A 115 28.85 5.85 6.42
N ARG A 116 29.51 6.61 7.30
CA ARG A 116 29.88 6.16 8.64
C ARG A 116 28.61 6.10 9.50
N MET A 117 28.05 4.91 9.65
CA MET A 117 26.99 4.64 10.63
C MET A 117 27.55 4.87 12.05
N PRO A 118 26.90 5.66 12.92
CA PRO A 118 27.26 5.66 14.33
C PRO A 118 26.87 4.31 14.96
N ALA A 119 27.71 3.80 15.85
CA ALA A 119 27.43 2.58 16.61
C ALA A 119 26.16 2.80 17.45
N MET A 120 25.21 1.87 17.37
CA MET A 120 24.04 1.85 18.25
C MET A 120 24.52 1.65 19.69
N SER A 121 24.33 2.65 20.53
CA SER A 121 24.48 2.53 21.97
C SER A 121 23.57 1.42 22.49
N SER A 122 24.18 0.50 23.24
CA SER A 122 23.56 -0.62 23.95
C SER A 122 22.22 -0.26 24.60
N CYS A 123 21.20 -1.07 24.32
CA CYS A 123 19.94 -1.10 25.05
C CYS A 123 20.19 -1.39 26.53
N GLN A 124 20.12 -0.38 27.38
CA GLN A 124 19.94 -0.51 28.82
C GLN A 124 18.77 0.36 29.25
N ASN A 125 17.55 -0.17 29.17
CA ASN A 125 16.53 0.13 30.18
C ASN A 125 15.36 -0.84 30.06
N MET A 126 15.51 -2.00 30.70
CA MET A 126 14.39 -2.88 31.02
C MET A 126 14.36 -2.98 32.55
N SER A 127 13.58 -2.12 33.20
CA SER A 127 12.96 -2.36 34.50
C SER A 127 12.20 -1.10 34.89
N GLN A 128 10.88 -1.18 34.92
CA GLN A 128 9.98 -0.60 35.94
C GLN A 128 8.54 -0.97 35.55
N PHE A 129 8.18 -2.25 35.71
CA PHE A 129 6.78 -2.60 35.97
C PHE A 129 6.50 -2.21 37.41
N SER A 130 5.88 -1.05 37.61
CA SER A 130 5.36 -0.68 38.92
C SER A 130 3.93 -1.22 39.03
N LEU A 131 3.80 -2.30 39.80
CA LEU A 131 2.55 -2.77 40.38
C LEU A 131 2.13 -1.77 41.46
N ASN A 132 1.08 -1.01 41.22
CA ASN A 132 0.33 -0.35 42.30
C ASN A 132 -1.06 -0.99 42.36
N ASN A 133 -1.19 -1.94 43.26
CA ASN A 133 -2.46 -2.38 43.80
C ASN A 133 -2.30 -2.40 45.33
N SER A 134 -2.99 -1.51 46.04
CA SER A 134 -3.15 -1.61 47.50
C SER A 134 -4.39 -0.85 47.96
N HIS A 135 -5.27 -1.62 48.61
CA HIS A 135 -6.31 -1.27 49.58
C HIS A 135 -7.51 -0.42 49.12
#